data_AF-A0A2G9Y3I2-F1
#
_entry.id   AF-A0A2G9Y3I2-F1
#
_cell.length_a   1.000
_cell.length_b   1.000
_cell.length_c   1.000
_cell.angle_alpha   90.00
_cell.angle_beta   90.00
_cell.angle_gamma   90.00
#
_symmetry.space_group_name_H-M   'P 1'
#
loop_
_entity.id
_entity.type
_entity.pdbx_description
1 polymer ?
#
loop_
_entity_poly.entity_id
_entity_poly.type
_entity_poly.pdbx_seq_one_letter_code
_entity_poly.pdbx_strand_id
1 'polypeptide(L)'
;MKYTKLPAITGKQLIRLLEKDGWKENRKATHGISLTKKVGDRILVTVIPDTKASLPKATLMAILSEKQTGLGKKGLLELLNKYGI
;
A
#
# COMPACT_ATOMS: atom_id res chain seq x y z
N MET A 1 -18.25 4.59 -8.68
CA MET A 1 -16.93 4.55 -8.00
C MET A 1 -16.72 5.86 -7.26
N LYS A 2 -16.46 5.82 -5.95
CA LYS A 2 -16.26 7.02 -5.09
C LYS A 2 -14.90 7.67 -5.32
N TYR A 3 -13.87 6.89 -5.62
CA TYR A 3 -12.51 7.38 -5.87
C TYR A 3 -12.16 7.23 -7.36
N THR A 4 -12.01 8.36 -8.05
CA THR A 4 -11.60 8.44 -9.48
C THR A 4 -10.21 9.07 -9.66
N LYS A 5 -9.71 9.75 -8.61
CA LYS A 5 -8.36 10.34 -8.52
C LYS A 5 -7.66 9.81 -7.27
N LEU A 6 -6.34 9.84 -7.27
CA LEU A 6 -5.56 9.46 -6.09
C LEU A 6 -5.83 10.46 -4.96
N PRO A 7 -6.44 10.04 -3.83
CA PRO A 7 -6.59 10.92 -2.68
C PRO A 7 -5.23 11.09 -1.98
N ALA A 8 -5.13 12.13 -1.16
CA ALA A 8 -4.07 12.20 -0.16
C ALA A 8 -4.25 11.01 0.81
N ILE A 9 -3.24 10.15 0.88
CA ILE A 9 -3.24 8.96 1.75
C ILE A 9 -2.01 9.01 2.66
N THR A 10 -2.20 8.67 3.94
CA THR A 10 -1.12 8.54 4.91
C THR A 10 -0.51 7.14 4.85
N GLY A 11 0.69 6.99 5.40
CA GLY A 11 1.32 5.67 5.52
C GLY A 11 0.48 4.68 6.32
N LYS A 12 -0.11 5.14 7.44
CA LYS A 12 -1.02 4.33 8.27
C LYS A 12 -2.26 3.86 7.52
N GLN A 13 -2.87 4.73 6.72
CA GLN A 13 -4.03 4.35 5.90
C GLN A 13 -3.64 3.34 4.84
N LEU A 14 -2.48 3.51 4.18
CA LEU A 14 -2.01 2.56 3.18
C LEU A 14 -1.71 1.18 3.79
N ILE A 15 -1.08 1.13 4.96
CA ILE A 15 -0.84 -0.13 5.70
C ILE A 15 -2.16 -0.86 5.94
N ARG A 16 -3.13 -0.19 6.59
CA ARG A 16 -4.45 -0.77 6.88
C ARG A 16 -5.19 -1.24 5.62
N LEU A 17 -5.07 -0.48 4.54
CA LEU A 17 -5.71 -0.82 3.27
C LEU A 17 -5.10 -2.08 2.66
N LEU A 18 -3.78 -2.22 2.70
CA LEU A 18 -3.08 -3.41 2.22
C LEU A 18 -3.33 -4.62 3.12
N GLU A 19 -3.45 -4.44 4.44
CA GLU A 19 -3.87 -5.51 5.34
C GLU A 19 -5.25 -6.07 4.98
N LYS A 20 -6.21 -5.20 4.65
CA LYS A 20 -7.53 -5.62 4.12
C LYS A 20 -7.45 -6.32 2.76
N ASP A 21 -6.39 -6.08 2.00
CA ASP A 21 -6.08 -6.79 0.76
C ASP A 21 -5.34 -8.13 0.99
N GLY A 22 -5.05 -8.48 2.24
CA GLY A 22 -4.40 -9.74 2.63
C GLY A 22 -2.87 -9.64 2.71
N TRP A 23 -2.31 -8.43 2.71
CA TRP A 23 -0.93 -8.23 3.17
C TRP A 23 -0.84 -8.45 4.69
N LYS A 24 0.30 -8.93 5.15
CA LYS A 24 0.57 -9.16 6.58
C LYS A 24 1.76 -8.33 7.01
N GLU A 25 1.63 -7.66 8.15
CA GLU A 25 2.76 -7.07 8.83
C GLU A 25 3.77 -8.14 9.22
N ASN A 26 5.04 -7.87 8.91
CA ASN A 26 6.15 -8.78 9.18
C ASN A 26 7.03 -8.22 10.30
N ARG A 27 7.56 -7.01 10.12
CA ARG A 27 8.43 -6.35 11.11
C ARG A 27 8.46 -4.84 10.96
N LYS A 28 8.88 -4.17 12.03
CA LYS A 28 9.34 -2.79 11.98
C LYS A 28 10.69 -2.73 11.23
N ALA A 29 10.79 -1.79 10.29
CA ALA A 29 11.99 -1.49 9.52
C ALA A 29 12.45 -0.06 9.85
N THR A 30 13.69 0.28 9.47
CA THR A 30 14.29 1.60 9.72
C THR A 30 13.43 2.77 9.22
N HIS A 31 12.75 2.57 8.09
CA HIS A 31 11.95 3.60 7.42
C HIS A 31 10.44 3.36 7.46
N GLY A 32 9.95 2.42 8.28
CA GLY A 32 8.52 2.15 8.37
C GLY A 32 8.18 0.71 8.78
N ILE A 33 7.05 0.20 8.29
CA ILE A 33 6.60 -1.18 8.53
C ILE A 33 6.78 -2.00 7.26
N SER A 34 7.37 -3.18 7.40
CA SER A 34 7.48 -4.15 6.32
C SER A 34 6.21 -5.00 6.26
N LEU A 35 5.59 -5.03 5.08
CA LEU A 35 4.44 -5.89 4.77
C LEU A 35 4.85 -6.96 3.76
N THR A 36 4.21 -8.12 3.87
CA THR A 36 4.41 -9.25 2.94
C THR A 36 3.09 -9.81 2.44
N LYS A 37 3.06 -10.30 1.20
CA LYS A 37 1.91 -11.01 0.63
C LYS A 37 2.38 -12.13 -0.29
N LYS A 38 1.80 -13.32 -0.14
CA LYS A 38 2.02 -14.43 -1.08
C LYS A 38 1.15 -14.22 -2.32
N VAL A 39 1.77 -14.23 -3.49
CA VAL A 39 1.11 -14.11 -4.80
C VAL A 39 1.65 -15.22 -5.70
N GLY A 40 0.83 -16.25 -5.94
CA GLY A 40 1.29 -17.50 -6.55
C GLY A 40 2.42 -18.14 -5.72
N ASP A 41 3.54 -18.44 -6.37
CA ASP A 41 4.74 -19.00 -5.73
C ASP A 41 5.71 -17.95 -5.20
N ARG A 42 5.38 -16.66 -5.30
CA ARG A 42 6.25 -15.55 -4.88
C ARG A 42 5.73 -14.92 -3.59
N ILE A 43 6.67 -14.44 -2.77
CA ILE A 43 6.39 -13.56 -1.63
C ILE A 43 6.83 -12.16 -2.04
N LEU A 44 5.87 -11.24 -2.11
CA LEU A 44 6.15 -9.83 -2.29
C LEU A 44 6.42 -9.19 -0.93
N VAL A 45 7.35 -8.24 -0.91
CA VAL A 45 7.73 -7.49 0.29
C VAL A 45 7.78 -6.02 -0.06
N THR A 46 7.16 -5.19 0.78
CA THR A 46 7.21 -3.74 0.67
C THR A 46 7.45 -3.10 2.03
N VAL A 47 8.04 -1.92 2.06
CA VAL A 47 8.22 -1.11 3.28
C VAL A 47 7.45 0.19 3.13
N ILE A 48 6.57 0.46 4.09
CA ILE A 48 5.68 1.62 4.06
C ILE A 48 6.02 2.53 5.23
N PRO A 49 6.32 3.82 5.00
CA PRO A 49 6.53 4.76 6.09
C PRO A 49 5.36 4.78 7.06
N ASP A 50 5.59 4.52 8.34
CA ASP A 50 4.54 4.58 9.36
C ASP A 50 4.35 6.01 9.88
N THR A 51 3.79 6.85 9.01
CA THR A 51 3.59 8.28 9.28
C THR A 51 2.12 8.67 9.21
N LYS A 52 1.77 9.69 10.00
CA LYS A 52 0.47 10.40 9.93
C LYS A 52 0.45 11.45 8.82
N ALA A 53 1.60 11.80 8.23
CA ALA A 53 1.67 12.71 7.08
C ALA A 53 1.20 12.00 5.80
N SER A 54 0.67 12.76 4.85
CA SER A 54 0.35 12.21 3.54
C SER A 54 1.62 11.82 2.79
N LEU A 55 1.61 10.65 2.16
CA LEU A 55 2.71 10.19 1.33
C LEU A 55 2.82 11.06 0.07
N PRO A 56 4.02 11.56 -0.27
CA PRO A 56 4.26 12.19 -1.55
C PRO A 56 3.90 11.23 -2.70
N LYS A 57 3.38 11.78 -3.80
CA LYS A 57 2.96 11.00 -4.97
C LYS A 57 4.07 10.06 -5.48
N ALA A 58 5.32 10.53 -5.51
CA ALA A 58 6.46 9.72 -5.94
C ALA A 58 6.66 8.50 -5.04
N THR A 59 6.66 8.69 -3.72
CA THR A 59 6.77 7.61 -2.73
C THR A 59 5.62 6.62 -2.85
N LEU A 60 4.39 7.12 -2.96
CA LEU A 60 3.21 6.27 -3.14
C LEU A 60 3.34 5.41 -4.41
N MET A 61 3.72 6.01 -5.55
CA MET A 61 3.87 5.27 -6.80
C MET A 61 5.02 4.26 -6.76
N ALA A 62 6.11 4.56 -6.05
CA ALA A 62 7.20 3.60 -5.85
C ALA A 62 6.73 2.37 -5.06
N ILE A 63 5.94 2.56 -3.99
CA ILE A 63 5.34 1.46 -3.22
C ILE A 63 4.33 0.68 -4.07
N LEU A 64 3.53 1.36 -4.89
CA LEU A 64 2.54 0.72 -5.75
C LEU A 64 3.13 0.03 -7.00
N SER A 65 4.44 0.18 -7.24
CA SER A 65 5.09 -0.38 -8.42
C SER A 65 4.94 -1.90 -8.50
N GLU A 66 5.05 -2.42 -9.72
CA GLU A 66 4.98 -3.85 -10.02
C GLU A 66 5.94 -4.67 -9.16
N LYS A 67 7.15 -4.14 -8.94
CA LYS A 67 8.21 -4.78 -8.15
C LYS A 67 7.87 -4.89 -6.65
N GLN A 68 7.12 -3.94 -6.11
CA GLN A 68 6.84 -3.86 -4.66
C GLN A 68 5.51 -4.52 -4.31
N THR A 69 4.41 -4.05 -4.90
CA THR A 69 3.06 -4.54 -4.56
C THR A 69 2.31 -5.14 -5.74
N GLY A 70 2.69 -4.83 -6.98
CA GLY A 70 1.94 -5.31 -8.16
C GLY A 70 0.62 -4.58 -8.42
N LEU A 71 0.25 -3.58 -7.61
CA LEU A 71 -1.08 -2.96 -7.67
C LEU A 71 -1.20 -1.85 -8.71
N GLY A 72 -0.16 -1.02 -8.82
CA GLY A 72 -0.21 0.24 -9.56
C GLY A 72 -1.29 1.20 -9.07
N LYS A 73 -1.53 2.26 -9.85
CA LYS A 73 -2.56 3.26 -9.56
C LYS A 73 -3.97 2.66 -9.59
N LYS A 74 -4.24 1.79 -10.58
CA LYS A 74 -5.56 1.19 -10.77
C LYS A 74 -5.93 0.28 -9.60
N GLY A 75 -5.02 -0.62 -9.19
CA GLY A 75 -5.24 -1.49 -8.04
C GLY A 75 -5.48 -0.70 -6.76
N LEU A 76 -4.75 0.39 -6.52
CA LEU A 76 -5.03 1.25 -5.36
C LEU A 76 -6.45 1.84 -5.41
N LEU A 77 -6.90 2.36 -6.55
CA LEU A 77 -8.26 2.89 -6.68
C LEU A 77 -9.33 1.83 -6.46
N GLU A 78 -9.10 0.60 -6.91
CA GLU A 78 -10.00 -0.53 -6.67
C GLU A 78 -10.08 -0.86 -5.17
N LEU A 79 -8.93 -0.91 -4.48
CA LEU A 79 -8.90 -1.11 -3.03
C LEU A 79 -9.62 0.00 -2.26
N LEU A 80 -9.41 1.26 -2.64
CA LEU A 80 -10.08 2.41 -2.04
C LEU A 80 -11.60 2.36 -2.25
N ASN A 81 -12.04 1.99 -3.46
CA ASN A 81 -13.46 1.85 -3.75
C ASN A 81 -14.10 0.65 -3.02
N LYS A 82 -13.33 -0.41 -2.73
CA LYS A 82 -13.80 -1.60 -2.02
C LYS A 82 -13.86 -1.41 -0.51
N TYR A 83 -12.84 -0.81 0.09
CA TYR A 83 -12.64 -0.82 1.55
C TYR A 83 -12.72 0.55 2.22
N GLY A 84 -12.69 1.63 1.43
CA GLY A 84 -12.54 2.99 1.95
C GLY A 84 -11.20 3.24 2.65
N ILE A 85 -11.04 4.46 3.13
CA ILE A 85 -9.96 4.94 4.00
C ILE A 85 -10.53 5.64 5.21
#